data_AF-A0A059DRE6-F1
#
_entry.id   AF-A0A059DRE6-F1
#
_cell.length_a   1.000
_cell.length_b   1.000
_cell.length_c   1.000
_cell.angle_alpha   90.00
_cell.angle_beta   90.00
_cell.angle_gamma   90.00
#
_symmetry.space_group_name_H-M   'P 1'
#
loop_
_entity.id
_entity.type
_entity.pdbx_description
1 polymer ?
#
loop_
_entity_poly.entity_id
_entity_poly.type
_entity_poly.pdbx_seq_one_letter_code
_entity_poly.pdbx_strand_id
1 'polypeptide(L)'
;MSHRKDWMTDDQWECVEMLADLFRGFHHIYGPIKPFGEGIAYAEPGRRMATFDFDYLTRAVIMAHDRCIRLEIASCNPGRFRMILHKRHKREGKMHERHPTIHEAVERYHIPDTETANV
;
A
#
# COMPACT_ATOMS: atom_id res chain seq x y z
N MET A 1 -16.44 14.74 -12.39
CA MET A 1 -15.27 15.52 -11.95
C MET A 1 -14.10 14.57 -11.88
N SER A 2 -12.95 14.91 -12.46
CA SER A 2 -11.74 14.11 -12.30
C SER A 2 -11.26 14.22 -10.85
N HIS A 3 -10.98 13.09 -10.19
CA HIS A 3 -10.37 13.08 -8.86
C HIS A 3 -8.85 13.36 -8.90
N ARG A 4 -8.25 13.34 -10.10
CA ARG A 4 -6.85 13.66 -10.34
C ARG A 4 -6.63 15.16 -10.20
N LYS A 5 -5.61 15.53 -9.42
CA LYS A 5 -5.20 16.92 -9.24
C LYS A 5 -4.09 17.26 -10.23
N ASP A 6 -3.99 18.52 -10.62
CA ASP A 6 -3.04 18.99 -11.64
C ASP A 6 -1.56 18.72 -11.30
N TRP A 7 -1.23 18.63 -10.02
CA TRP A 7 0.13 18.33 -9.57
C TRP A 7 0.51 16.86 -9.66
N MET A 8 -0.45 15.95 -9.87
CA MET A 8 -0.20 14.52 -9.83
C MET A 8 0.45 14.04 -11.14
N THR A 9 1.67 13.51 -11.02
CA THR A 9 2.27 12.67 -12.08
C THR A 9 1.44 11.40 -12.28
N ASP A 10 1.71 10.65 -13.36
CA ASP A 10 1.03 9.37 -13.59
C ASP A 10 1.30 8.37 -12.46
N ASP A 11 2.54 8.30 -11.97
CA ASP A 11 2.93 7.48 -10.81
C ASP A 11 2.13 7.83 -9.54
N GLN A 12 1.98 9.12 -9.26
CA GLN A 12 1.20 9.60 -8.12
C GLN A 12 -0.29 9.30 -8.31
N TRP A 13 -0.78 9.42 -9.55
CA TRP A 13 -2.17 9.11 -9.87
C TRP A 13 -2.47 7.61 -9.70
N GLU A 14 -1.60 6.71 -10.15
CA GLU A 14 -1.75 5.27 -9.90
C GLU A 14 -1.77 4.92 -8.41
N CYS A 15 -0.97 5.63 -7.59
CA CYS A 15 -1.03 5.49 -6.14
C CYS A 15 -2.39 5.91 -5.58
N VAL A 16 -3.01 6.95 -6.14
CA VAL A 16 -4.35 7.41 -5.75
C VAL A 16 -5.43 6.42 -6.20
N GLU A 17 -5.30 5.85 -7.40
CA GLU A 17 -6.21 4.80 -7.89
C GLU A 17 -6.15 3.56 -7.00
N MET A 18 -4.94 3.14 -6.59
CA MET A 18 -4.80 2.06 -5.60
C MET A 18 -5.48 2.39 -4.27
N LEU A 19 -5.39 3.62 -3.76
CA LEU A 19 -6.12 4.01 -2.55
C LEU A 19 -7.64 3.94 -2.75
N ALA A 20 -8.14 4.38 -3.91
CA ALA A 20 -9.57 4.29 -4.22
C ALA A 20 -10.03 2.82 -4.24
N ASP A 21 -9.29 1.94 -4.90
CA ASP A 21 -9.62 0.51 -4.96
C ASP A 21 -9.55 -0.16 -3.57
N LEU A 22 -8.52 0.19 -2.79
CA LEU A 22 -8.38 -0.26 -1.41
C LEU A 22 -9.61 0.11 -0.58
N PHE A 23 -10.04 1.37 -0.65
CA PHE A 23 -11.17 1.87 0.11
C PHE A 23 -12.54 1.59 -0.53
N ARG A 24 -12.60 0.87 -1.66
CA ARG A 24 -13.81 0.52 -2.43
C ARG A 24 -14.51 1.74 -3.08
N GLY A 25 -13.72 2.76 -3.41
CA GLY A 25 -14.13 3.92 -4.19
C GLY A 25 -13.64 5.25 -3.60
N PHE A 26 -13.53 6.27 -4.45
CA PHE A 26 -13.12 7.63 -4.07
C PHE A 26 -14.00 8.27 -2.98
N HIS A 27 -15.29 7.90 -2.91
CA HIS A 27 -16.23 8.42 -1.92
C HIS A 27 -15.95 7.92 -0.49
N HIS A 28 -15.02 6.98 -0.33
CA HIS A 28 -14.51 6.53 0.97
C HIS A 28 -13.19 7.19 1.38
N ILE A 29 -12.64 8.09 0.54
CA ILE A 29 -11.44 8.88 0.85
C ILE A 29 -11.89 10.24 1.39
N TYR A 30 -12.00 10.35 2.71
CA TYR A 30 -12.57 11.54 3.38
C TYR A 30 -11.55 12.66 3.63
N GLY A 31 -10.25 12.37 3.48
CA GLY A 31 -9.17 13.31 3.77
C GLY A 31 -8.42 13.81 2.53
N PRO A 32 -7.68 14.92 2.63
CA PRO A 32 -6.87 15.39 1.52
C PRO A 32 -5.70 14.45 1.26
N ILE A 33 -5.55 14.04 0.00
CA ILE A 33 -4.30 13.46 -0.52
C ILE A 33 -3.31 14.59 -0.78
N LYS A 34 -2.09 14.44 -0.25
CA LYS A 34 -0.99 15.40 -0.33
C LYS A 34 0.19 14.82 -1.12
N PRO A 35 0.98 15.66 -1.83
CA PRO A 35 2.23 15.22 -2.43
C PRO A 35 3.24 14.79 -1.35
N PHE A 36 4.06 13.79 -1.65
CA PHE A 36 5.12 13.31 -0.77
C PHE A 36 6.33 12.85 -1.60
N GLY A 37 7.23 13.78 -1.94
CA GLY A 37 8.27 13.54 -2.94
C GLY A 37 7.66 13.11 -4.28
N GLU A 38 8.15 12.00 -4.84
CA GLU A 38 7.61 11.36 -6.06
C GLU A 38 6.33 10.54 -5.80
N GLY A 39 5.88 10.45 -4.55
CA GLY A 39 4.71 9.69 -4.13
C GLY A 39 3.60 10.57 -3.56
N ILE A 40 2.69 9.93 -2.83
CA ILE A 40 1.57 10.58 -2.14
C ILE A 40 1.54 10.21 -0.66
N ALA A 41 0.88 11.05 0.13
CA ALA A 41 0.56 10.77 1.52
C ALA A 41 -0.94 10.97 1.81
N TYR A 42 -1.51 10.05 2.58
CA TYR A 42 -2.90 10.07 3.04
C TYR A 42 -3.01 9.72 4.53
N ALA A 43 -3.85 10.42 5.29
CA ALA A 43 -4.01 10.21 6.73
C ALA A 43 -5.29 9.42 7.04
N GLU A 44 -5.14 8.15 7.39
CA GLU A 44 -6.21 7.17 7.60
C GLU A 44 -6.57 7.04 9.10
N PRO A 45 -7.87 7.13 9.49
CA PRO A 45 -8.33 6.92 10.87
C PRO A 45 -8.26 5.48 11.40
N GLY A 46 -7.85 4.51 10.58
CA GLY A 46 -7.36 3.20 11.02
C GLY A 46 -8.39 2.21 11.57
N ARG A 47 -9.68 2.48 11.40
CA ARG A 47 -10.77 1.65 11.96
C ARG A 47 -11.04 0.34 11.21
N ARG A 48 -10.43 0.15 10.03
CA ARG A 48 -10.72 -0.99 9.14
C ARG A 48 -9.46 -1.72 8.65
N MET A 49 -8.34 -1.54 9.35
CA MET A 49 -7.02 -1.98 8.90
C MET A 49 -6.59 -3.25 9.62
N ALA A 50 -7.49 -4.22 9.70
CA ALA A 50 -7.23 -5.54 10.23
C ALA A 50 -6.77 -6.48 9.10
N THR A 51 -6.18 -7.61 9.47
CA THR A 51 -5.76 -8.66 8.52
C THR A 51 -6.90 -9.61 8.15
N PHE A 52 -7.95 -9.65 8.95
CA PHE A 52 -9.19 -10.43 8.77
C PHE A 52 -10.36 -9.61 9.35
N ASP A 53 -11.61 -9.91 8.99
CA ASP A 53 -12.89 -9.24 9.38
C ASP A 53 -13.08 -7.75 9.02
N PHE A 54 -11.99 -6.98 8.94
CA PHE A 54 -11.86 -5.68 8.27
C PHE A 54 -10.56 -5.68 7.49
N ASP A 55 -10.59 -6.36 6.34
CA ASP A 55 -9.44 -6.84 5.58
C ASP A 55 -8.59 -5.77 4.84
N TYR A 56 -8.72 -4.48 5.15
CA TYR A 56 -8.04 -3.45 4.34
C TYR A 56 -6.52 -3.53 4.49
N LEU A 57 -5.98 -4.00 5.62
CA LEU A 57 -4.54 -4.20 5.72
C LEU A 57 -4.07 -5.33 4.78
N THR A 58 -4.79 -6.45 4.74
CA THR A 58 -4.49 -7.56 3.82
C THR A 58 -4.63 -7.14 2.37
N ARG A 59 -5.73 -6.45 2.02
CA ARG A 59 -5.94 -5.92 0.66
C ARG A 59 -4.85 -4.93 0.27
N ALA A 60 -4.43 -4.05 1.19
CA ALA A 60 -3.38 -3.09 0.94
C ALA A 60 -2.03 -3.77 0.65
N VAL A 61 -1.68 -4.81 1.40
CA VAL A 61 -0.46 -5.60 1.16
C VAL A 61 -0.51 -6.28 -0.21
N ILE A 62 -1.59 -7.01 -0.51
CA ILE A 62 -1.73 -7.71 -1.80
C ILE A 62 -1.68 -6.71 -2.96
N MET A 63 -2.46 -5.63 -2.89
CA MET A 63 -2.49 -4.61 -3.94
C MET A 63 -1.14 -3.90 -4.11
N ALA A 64 -0.40 -3.64 -3.04
CA ALA A 64 0.94 -3.05 -3.09
C ALA A 64 1.90 -3.91 -3.92
N HIS A 65 1.90 -5.22 -3.64
CA HIS A 65 2.70 -6.18 -4.38
C HIS A 65 2.24 -6.31 -5.84
N ASP A 66 0.94 -6.45 -6.10
CA ASP A 66 0.43 -6.64 -7.46
C ASP A 66 0.68 -5.41 -8.34
N ARG A 67 0.44 -4.21 -7.81
CA ARG A 67 0.59 -2.95 -8.56
C ARG A 67 2.00 -2.40 -8.58
N CYS A 68 2.96 -3.06 -7.92
CA CYS A 68 4.31 -2.55 -7.78
C CYS A 68 4.31 -1.16 -7.12
N ILE A 69 3.53 -0.98 -6.05
CA ILE A 69 3.43 0.28 -5.30
C ILE A 69 3.88 0.01 -3.88
N ARG A 70 4.98 0.66 -3.47
CA ARG A 70 5.45 0.58 -2.08
C ARG A 70 4.49 1.36 -1.20
N LEU A 71 3.84 0.66 -0.28
CA LEU A 71 3.06 1.25 0.80
C LEU A 71 3.87 1.25 2.10
N GLU A 72 3.96 2.40 2.75
CA GLU A 72 4.53 2.57 4.08
C GLU A 72 3.48 3.15 5.04
N ILE A 73 3.49 2.65 6.27
CA ILE A 73 2.69 3.17 7.38
C ILE A 73 3.61 3.98 8.30
N ALA A 74 3.30 5.25 8.46
CA ALA A 74 4.03 6.17 9.33
C ALA A 74 3.10 6.82 10.38
N SER A 75 3.65 7.20 11.53
CA SER A 75 2.90 7.97 12.54
C SER A 75 2.53 9.36 12.01
N CYS A 76 1.34 9.86 12.36
CA CYS A 76 1.00 11.26 12.14
C CYS A 76 0.27 11.90 13.33
N ASN A 77 -1.06 11.74 13.42
CA ASN A 77 -1.90 12.40 14.41
C ASN A 77 -2.51 11.38 15.37
N PRO A 78 -2.90 11.77 16.60
CA PRO A 78 -3.65 10.90 17.50
C PRO A 78 -4.86 10.26 16.81
N GLY A 79 -4.96 8.93 16.90
CA GLY A 79 -6.05 8.16 16.27
C GLY A 79 -5.97 8.05 14.75
N ARG A 80 -4.82 8.36 14.13
CA ARG A 80 -4.57 8.21 12.70
C ARG A 80 -3.17 7.69 12.42
N PHE A 81 -3.01 7.03 11.28
CA PHE A 81 -1.71 6.78 10.71
C PHE A 81 -1.66 7.32 9.28
N ARG A 82 -0.44 7.55 8.80
CA ARG A 82 -0.18 8.03 7.44
C ARG A 82 0.16 6.85 6.55
N MET A 83 -0.55 6.72 5.45
CA MET A 83 -0.18 5.87 4.33
C MET A 83 0.66 6.69 3.36
N ILE A 84 1.87 6.23 3.08
CA ILE A 84 2.79 6.82 2.12
C ILE A 84 2.95 5.83 0.97
N LEU A 85 2.60 6.24 -0.24
CA LEU A 85 2.62 5.36 -1.42
C LEU A 85 3.60 5.91 -2.46
N HIS A 86 4.44 5.02 -2.98
CA HIS A 86 5.34 5.32 -4.09
C HIS A 86 5.30 4.22 -5.14
N LYS A 87 5.08 4.59 -6.40
CA LYS A 87 5.19 3.66 -7.52
C LYS A 87 6.63 3.14 -7.66
N ARG A 88 6.73 1.87 -8.03
CA ARG A 88 7.96 1.20 -8.45
C ARG A 88 7.73 0.64 -9.84
N HIS A 89 8.80 0.66 -10.64
CA HIS A 89 8.75 0.28 -12.06
C HIS A 89 9.43 -1.05 -12.33
N LYS A 90 10.15 -1.61 -11.35
CA LYS A 90 10.93 -2.83 -11.50
C LYS A 90 10.56 -3.85 -10.41
N ARG A 91 10.70 -5.14 -10.72
CA ARG A 91 10.62 -6.24 -9.74
C ARG A 91 11.98 -6.61 -9.16
N GLU A 92 13.04 -6.29 -9.90
CA GLU A 92 14.43 -6.57 -9.55
C GLU A 92 15.27 -5.27 -9.54
N GLY A 93 16.52 -5.37 -9.07
CA GLY A 93 17.44 -4.23 -8.98
C GLY A 93 17.66 -3.73 -7.56
N LYS A 94 17.93 -2.43 -7.40
CA LYS A 94 18.20 -1.84 -6.08
C LYS A 94 16.92 -1.78 -5.25
N MET A 95 17.08 -1.79 -3.92
CA MET A 95 15.96 -1.81 -2.97
C MET A 95 14.92 -0.69 -3.18
N HIS A 96 15.35 0.50 -3.59
CA HIS A 96 14.45 1.64 -3.83
C HIS A 96 13.79 1.64 -5.22
N GLU A 97 14.29 0.85 -6.16
CA GLU A 97 13.73 0.74 -7.51
C GLU A 97 12.73 -0.42 -7.63
N ARG A 98 12.92 -1.46 -6.81
CA ARG A 98 12.20 -2.72 -6.92
C ARG A 98 11.02 -2.85 -5.97
N HIS A 99 10.04 -3.66 -6.35
CA HIS A 99 9.01 -4.19 -5.44
C HIS A 99 8.78 -5.68 -5.72
N PRO A 100 9.02 -6.58 -4.75
CA PRO A 100 8.81 -8.01 -4.96
C PRO A 100 7.34 -8.33 -5.25
N THR A 101 7.09 -9.46 -5.87
CA THR A 101 5.75 -10.06 -6.00
C THR A 101 5.26 -10.56 -4.64
N ILE A 102 3.95 -10.85 -4.55
CA ILE A 102 3.38 -11.42 -3.33
C ILE A 102 3.92 -12.83 -3.04
N HIS A 103 4.17 -13.63 -4.07
CA HIS A 103 4.69 -15.00 -3.92
C HIS A 103 6.10 -15.01 -3.33
N GLU A 104 7.00 -14.17 -3.86
CA GLU A 104 8.37 -14.04 -3.31
C GLU A 104 8.35 -13.52 -1.86
N ALA A 105 7.41 -12.64 -1.53
CA ALA A 105 7.24 -12.16 -0.16
C ALA A 105 6.74 -13.29 0.76
N VAL A 106 5.74 -14.06 0.33
CA VAL A 106 5.24 -15.22 1.08
C VAL A 106 6.35 -16.24 1.27
N GLU A 107 7.08 -16.63 0.23
CA GLU A 107 8.20 -17.58 0.34
C GLU A 107 9.26 -17.10 1.34
N ARG A 108 9.60 -15.80 1.34
CA ARG A 108 10.61 -15.24 2.24
C ARG A 108 10.17 -15.19 3.70
N TYR A 109 8.89 -14.92 3.96
CA TYR A 109 8.37 -14.65 5.31
C TYR A 109 7.50 -15.78 5.86
N HIS A 110 7.23 -16.82 5.08
CA HIS A 110 6.53 -18.00 5.53
C HIS A 110 7.32 -18.69 6.63
N ILE A 111 6.67 -18.90 7.77
CA ILE A 111 7.22 -19.68 8.88
C ILE A 111 6.76 -21.12 8.64
N PRO A 112 7.68 -22.08 8.41
CA PRO A 112 7.30 -23.46 8.18
C PRO A 112 6.65 -24.07 9.41
N ASP A 113 5.67 -24.94 9.20
CA ASP A 113 5.05 -25.70 10.28
C ASP A 113 6.09 -26.61 10.96
N THR A 114 6.08 -26.60 12.29
CA THR A 114 7.10 -27.28 13.14
C THR A 114 7.06 -28.81 13.07
N GLU A 115 6.19 -29.40 12.25
CA GLU A 115 6.04 -30.85 12.11
C GLU A 115 6.99 -31.49 11.08
N THR A 116 7.74 -30.70 10.30
CA THR A 116 8.68 -31.24 9.28
C THR A 116 10.13 -31.36 9.75
N ALA A 117 10.43 -31.07 11.02
CA ALA A 117 11.80 -31.06 11.55
C ALA A 117 12.30 -32.38 12.15
N ASN A 118 11.54 -33.49 12.04
CA ASN A 118 11.98 -34.81 12.51
C ASN A 118 11.51 -35.92 11.57
N VAL A 119 12.22 -36.12 10.45
CA VAL A 119 12.30 -37.41 9.74
C VAL A 119 13.70 -37.59 9.14
#